data_AF-A0A1F7ZW91-F1
#
_entry.id   AF-A0A1F7ZW91-F1
#
_cell.length_a   1.000
_cell.length_b   1.000
_cell.length_c   1.000
_cell.angle_alpha   90.00
_cell.angle_beta   90.00
_cell.angle_gamma   90.00
#
_symmetry.space_group_name_H-M   'P 1'
#
loop_
_entity.id
_entity.type
_entity.pdbx_description
1 polymer ?
#
loop_
_entity_poly.entity_id
_entity_poly.type
_entity_poly.pdbx_seq_one_letter_code
_entity_poly.pdbx_strand_id
1 'polypeptide(L)'
;MGNTNSSHKVSAQDRAILDLKIQRDKLRQYGKRITVLTNRETEIAKECLARDDRKRALLALRRKKYQESLLIKSEKELDQLEQLISQVEFSLVQKDVLFGLQQGTQVLQAINKEMGGIEGVEKLMGETEEARAYQEEISQMLSGNLSNQDEDEVEDELAALQRETQRLQNLPHAPKSKLPERQNEEQSQEIQYQEGGKTKAQSAIPA
;
A
#
# COMPACT_ATOMS: atom_id res chain seq x y z
N MET A 1 27.89 17.19 23.04
CA MET A 1 27.75 16.91 21.59
C MET A 1 26.27 16.70 21.31
N GLY A 2 25.70 17.38 20.31
CA GLY A 2 24.42 16.99 19.72
C GLY A 2 23.17 17.69 20.25
N ASN A 3 22.86 18.88 19.74
CA ASN A 3 21.47 19.30 19.57
C ASN A 3 21.34 20.09 18.26
N THR A 4 21.52 19.39 17.14
CA THR A 4 21.13 19.93 15.84
C THR A 4 19.65 19.67 15.66
N ASN A 5 18.81 20.60 16.13
CA ASN A 5 17.43 20.69 15.67
C ASN A 5 17.48 20.80 14.14
N SER A 6 17.21 19.71 13.44
CA SER A 6 16.97 19.70 12.00
C SER A 6 15.66 20.43 11.75
N SER A 7 15.70 21.77 11.81
CA SER A 7 14.58 22.61 11.43
C SER A 7 14.29 22.30 9.97
N HIS A 8 13.21 21.55 9.70
CA HIS A 8 12.66 21.39 8.36
C HIS A 8 12.46 22.80 7.80
N LYS A 9 13.31 23.18 6.85
CA LYS A 9 13.23 24.49 6.20
C LYS A 9 12.02 24.44 5.29
N VAL A 10 10.97 25.16 5.66
CA VAL A 10 9.76 25.31 4.85
C VAL A 10 10.18 25.69 3.43
N SER A 11 9.84 24.84 2.45
CA SER A 11 10.19 25.04 1.05
C SER A 11 9.46 26.27 0.51
N ALA A 12 10.01 26.89 -0.54
CA ALA A 12 9.29 27.93 -1.28
C ALA A 12 7.94 27.38 -1.83
N GLN A 13 7.90 26.09 -2.13
CA GLN A 13 6.68 25.38 -2.56
C GLN A 13 5.64 25.31 -1.44
N ASP A 14 6.05 24.97 -0.22
CA ASP A 14 5.15 24.89 0.94
C ASP A 14 4.55 26.26 1.28
N ARG A 15 5.34 27.33 1.14
CA ARG A 15 4.85 28.72 1.31
C ARG A 15 3.81 29.07 0.25
N ALA A 16 4.06 28.73 -1.01
CA ALA A 16 3.10 28.98 -2.10
C ALA A 16 1.78 28.20 -1.88
N ILE A 17 1.85 26.94 -1.45
CA ILE A 17 0.67 26.13 -1.13
C ILE A 17 -0.10 26.74 0.04
N LEU A 18 0.61 27.20 1.07
CA LEU A 18 0.01 27.89 2.20
C LEU A 18 -0.71 29.16 1.76
N ASP A 19 -0.09 29.99 0.93
CA ASP A 19 -0.68 31.23 0.42
C ASP A 19 -1.96 30.97 -0.37
N LEU A 20 -1.98 29.92 -1.21
CA LEU A 20 -3.19 29.49 -1.93
C LEU A 20 -4.30 29.04 -0.97
N LYS A 21 -3.97 28.26 0.06
CA LYS A 21 -4.93 27.83 1.08
C LYS A 21 -5.48 29.01 1.88
N ILE A 22 -4.64 29.99 2.22
CA ILE A 22 -5.06 31.24 2.87
C ILE A 22 -6.01 32.03 1.97
N GLN A 23 -5.72 32.14 0.66
CA GLN A 23 -6.59 32.83 -0.28
C GLN A 23 -7.97 32.16 -0.40
N ARG A 24 -8.01 30.82 -0.49
CA ARG A 24 -9.26 30.05 -0.45
C ARG A 24 -10.07 30.37 0.81
N ASP A 25 -9.43 30.37 1.98
CA ASP A 25 -10.12 30.63 3.24
C ASP A 25 -10.63 32.08 3.34
N LYS A 26 -9.87 33.04 2.82
CA LYS A 26 -10.30 34.45 2.71
C LYS A 26 -11.52 34.59 1.79
N LEU A 27 -11.55 33.89 0.65
CA LEU A 27 -12.70 33.89 -0.26
C LEU A 27 -13.93 33.24 0.37
N ARG A 28 -13.77 32.12 1.10
CA ARG A 28 -14.86 31.51 1.88
C ARG A 28 -15.43 32.49 2.91
N GLN A 29 -14.57 33.21 3.63
CA GLN A 29 -15.00 34.25 4.58
C GLN A 29 -15.66 35.45 3.88
N TYR A 30 -15.20 35.82 2.69
CA TYR A 30 -15.81 36.88 1.89
C TYR A 30 -17.21 36.49 1.40
N GLY A 31 -17.38 35.27 0.89
CA GLY A 31 -18.69 34.73 0.49
C GLY A 31 -19.69 34.75 1.64
N LYS A 32 -19.29 34.27 2.83
CA LYS A 32 -20.14 34.34 4.05
C LYS A 32 -20.55 35.77 4.39
N ARG A 33 -19.63 36.73 4.29
CA ARG A 33 -19.94 38.15 4.53
C ARG A 33 -20.95 38.69 3.52
N ILE A 34 -20.81 38.37 2.24
CA ILE A 34 -21.78 38.75 1.22
C ILE A 34 -23.15 38.14 1.51
N THR A 35 -23.24 36.87 1.89
CA THR A 35 -24.53 36.23 2.23
C THR A 35 -25.26 36.97 3.35
N VAL A 36 -24.55 37.40 4.40
CA VAL A 36 -25.14 38.20 5.49
C VAL A 36 -25.64 39.56 4.98
N LEU A 37 -24.87 40.23 4.10
CA LEU A 37 -25.29 41.50 3.49
C LEU A 37 -26.52 41.32 2.60
N THR A 38 -26.56 40.29 1.75
CA THR A 38 -27.69 39.96 0.91
C THR A 38 -28.95 39.73 1.74
N ASN A 39 -28.85 39.00 2.86
CA ASN A 39 -29.97 38.79 3.78
C ASN A 39 -30.47 40.11 4.36
N ARG A 40 -29.56 40.97 4.82
CA ARG A 40 -29.91 42.31 5.33
C ARG A 40 -30.61 43.16 4.26
N GLU A 41 -30.16 43.11 3.01
CA GLU A 41 -30.82 43.83 1.92
C GLU A 41 -32.22 43.28 1.61
N THR A 42 -32.46 41.99 1.80
CA THR A 42 -33.82 41.44 1.72
C THR A 42 -34.74 41.95 2.81
N GLU A 43 -34.23 42.08 4.05
CA GLU A 43 -35.00 42.64 5.16
C GLU A 43 -35.34 44.11 4.91
N ILE A 44 -34.35 44.91 4.51
CA ILE A 44 -34.56 46.31 4.15
C ILE A 44 -35.58 46.44 3.01
N ALA A 45 -35.49 45.58 2.00
CA ALA A 45 -36.47 45.57 0.91
C ALA A 45 -37.90 45.28 1.43
N LYS A 46 -38.07 44.31 2.34
CA LYS A 46 -39.36 44.00 2.98
C LYS A 46 -39.88 45.17 3.81
N GLU A 47 -39.03 45.81 4.60
CA GLU A 47 -39.39 46.99 5.40
C GLU A 47 -39.81 48.18 4.53
N CYS A 48 -39.10 48.44 3.44
CA CYS A 48 -39.48 49.50 2.50
C CYS A 48 -40.81 49.21 1.80
N LEU A 49 -41.12 47.95 1.50
CA LEU A 49 -42.42 47.55 0.95
C LEU A 49 -43.54 47.74 1.97
N ALA A 50 -43.30 47.43 3.25
CA ALA A 50 -44.28 47.66 4.32
C ALA A 50 -44.60 49.16 4.56
N ARG A 51 -43.70 50.05 4.15
CA ARG A 51 -43.86 51.51 4.23
C ARG A 51 -44.33 52.15 2.91
N ASP A 52 -44.72 51.34 1.92
CA ASP A 52 -45.08 51.77 0.55
C ASP A 52 -43.99 52.56 -0.21
N ASP A 53 -42.73 52.47 0.25
CA ASP A 53 -41.57 53.19 -0.28
C ASP A 53 -40.95 52.44 -1.49
N ARG A 54 -41.70 52.37 -2.60
CA ARG A 54 -41.34 51.57 -3.80
C ARG A 54 -39.97 51.90 -4.40
N LYS A 55 -39.58 53.19 -4.40
CA LYS A 55 -38.28 53.63 -4.97
C LYS A 55 -37.09 53.06 -4.18
N ARG A 56 -37.19 53.01 -2.85
CA ARG A 56 -36.14 52.47 -1.96
C ARG A 56 -36.10 50.95 -2.01
N ALA A 57 -37.25 50.30 -2.08
CA ALA A 57 -37.33 48.86 -2.27
C ALA A 57 -36.64 48.41 -3.58
N LEU A 58 -36.88 49.11 -4.70
CA LEU A 58 -36.21 48.83 -5.97
C LEU A 58 -34.69 49.00 -5.89
N LEU A 59 -34.20 50.00 -5.18
CA LEU A 59 -32.75 50.21 -4.98
C LEU A 59 -32.13 49.07 -4.17
N ALA A 60 -32.78 48.64 -3.09
CA ALA A 60 -32.33 47.51 -2.26
C ALA A 60 -32.27 46.21 -3.09
N LEU A 61 -33.29 45.93 -3.90
CA LEU A 61 -33.30 44.75 -4.78
C LEU A 61 -32.20 44.79 -5.86
N ARG A 62 -31.88 45.98 -6.41
CA ARG A 62 -30.76 46.13 -7.36
C ARG A 62 -29.42 45.83 -6.70
N ARG A 63 -29.20 46.33 -5.48
CA ARG A 63 -27.99 46.03 -4.70
C ARG A 63 -27.88 44.55 -4.38
N LYS A 64 -29.01 43.93 -4.01
CA LYS A 64 -29.09 42.49 -3.73
C LYS A 64 -28.63 41.68 -4.95
N LYS A 65 -29.19 42.00 -6.13
CA LYS A 65 -28.85 41.31 -7.37
C LYS A 65 -27.36 41.49 -7.75
N TYR A 66 -26.79 42.67 -7.49
CA TYR A 66 -25.37 42.91 -7.69
C TYR A 66 -24.52 42.06 -6.74
N GLN A 67 -24.88 41.99 -5.46
CA GLN A 67 -24.20 41.14 -4.47
C GLN A 67 -24.30 39.65 -4.80
N GLU A 68 -25.47 39.18 -5.25
CA GLU A 68 -25.64 37.81 -5.75
C GLU A 68 -24.72 37.53 -6.95
N SER A 69 -24.60 38.48 -7.89
CA SER A 69 -23.68 38.33 -9.04
C SER A 69 -22.21 38.29 -8.61
N LEU A 70 -21.84 39.02 -7.56
CA LEU A 70 -20.50 38.96 -6.98
C LEU A 70 -20.27 37.64 -6.26
N LEU A 71 -21.26 37.15 -5.52
CA LEU A 71 -21.19 35.86 -4.82
C LEU A 71 -20.94 34.72 -5.83
N ILE A 72 -21.70 34.68 -6.92
CA ILE A 72 -21.52 33.67 -7.98
C ILE A 72 -20.11 33.73 -8.59
N LYS A 73 -19.55 34.94 -8.79
CA LYS A 73 -18.17 35.08 -9.27
C LYS A 73 -17.17 34.55 -8.26
N SER A 74 -17.32 34.89 -6.98
CA SER A 74 -16.44 34.42 -5.91
C SER A 74 -16.54 32.90 -5.69
N GLU A 75 -17.72 32.30 -5.86
CA GLU A 75 -17.88 30.83 -5.82
C GLU A 75 -17.11 30.16 -6.95
N LYS A 76 -17.20 30.68 -8.18
CA LYS A 76 -16.41 30.17 -9.32
C LYS A 76 -14.91 30.29 -9.09
N GLU A 77 -14.44 31.42 -8.56
CA GLU A 77 -13.03 31.63 -8.23
C GLU A 77 -12.56 30.68 -7.12
N LEU A 78 -13.42 30.41 -6.15
CA LEU A 78 -13.15 29.44 -5.08
C LEU A 78 -13.05 28.02 -5.63
N ASP A 79 -13.96 27.61 -6.51
CA ASP A 79 -13.91 26.29 -7.18
C ASP A 79 -12.60 26.13 -7.97
N GLN A 80 -12.20 27.17 -8.72
CA GLN A 80 -10.94 27.20 -9.45
C GLN A 80 -9.72 27.04 -8.52
N LEU A 81 -9.71 27.72 -7.38
CA LEU A 81 -8.64 27.58 -6.39
C LEU A 81 -8.61 26.20 -5.75
N GLU A 82 -9.77 25.60 -5.46
CA GLU A 82 -9.82 24.25 -4.90
C GLU A 82 -9.33 23.19 -5.90
N GLN A 83 -9.69 23.33 -7.17
CA GLN A 83 -9.15 22.50 -8.26
C GLN A 83 -7.63 22.65 -8.36
N LEU A 84 -7.12 23.88 -8.33
CA LEU A 84 -5.68 24.14 -8.41
C LEU A 84 -4.92 23.57 -7.22
N ILE A 85 -5.46 23.69 -6.00
CA ILE A 85 -4.85 23.09 -4.79
C ILE A 85 -4.81 21.56 -4.94
N SER A 86 -5.91 20.94 -5.38
CA SER A 86 -5.96 19.49 -5.59
C SER A 86 -4.95 19.02 -6.66
N GLN A 87 -4.83 19.77 -7.76
CA GLN A 87 -3.83 19.49 -8.80
C GLN A 87 -2.41 19.58 -8.28
N VAL A 88 -2.09 20.58 -7.46
CA VAL A 88 -0.77 20.75 -6.86
C VAL A 88 -0.47 19.60 -5.88
N GLU A 89 -1.42 19.23 -5.03
CA GLU A 89 -1.27 18.11 -4.10
C GLU A 89 -1.05 16.79 -4.84
N PHE A 90 -1.79 16.56 -5.93
CA PHE A 90 -1.58 15.38 -6.78
C PHE A 90 -0.21 15.40 -7.48
N SER A 91 0.24 16.58 -7.94
CA SER A 91 1.55 16.73 -8.58
C SER A 91 2.71 16.46 -7.62
N LEU A 92 2.54 16.78 -6.33
CA LEU A 92 3.52 16.40 -5.29
C LEU A 92 3.61 14.88 -5.14
N VAL A 93 2.47 14.17 -5.11
CA VAL A 93 2.47 12.71 -5.07
C VAL A 93 3.10 12.12 -6.34
N GLN A 94 2.79 12.67 -7.52
CA GLN A 94 3.38 12.23 -8.78
C GLN A 94 4.90 12.37 -8.79
N LYS A 95 5.45 13.44 -8.22
CA LYS A 95 6.89 13.63 -8.07
C LYS A 95 7.51 12.49 -7.25
N ASP A 96 6.87 12.11 -6.15
CA ASP A 96 7.37 11.03 -5.29
C ASP A 96 7.30 9.66 -5.99
N VAL A 97 6.21 9.40 -6.73
CA VAL A 97 6.09 8.21 -7.57
C VAL A 97 7.19 8.16 -8.63
N LEU A 98 7.47 9.29 -9.30
CA LEU A 98 8.55 9.37 -10.29
C LEU A 98 9.91 9.07 -9.66
N PHE A 99 10.18 9.59 -8.46
CA PHE A 99 11.41 9.31 -7.75
C PHE A 99 11.53 7.83 -7.36
N GLY A 100 10.43 7.20 -6.94
CA GLY A 100 10.37 5.76 -6.68
C GLY A 100 10.63 4.92 -7.94
N LEU A 101 10.04 5.28 -9.07
CA LEU A 101 10.30 4.64 -10.36
C LEU A 101 11.76 4.80 -10.79
N GLN A 102 12.35 5.98 -10.58
CA GLN A 102 13.75 6.24 -10.90
C GLN A 102 14.69 5.36 -10.06
N GLN A 103 14.44 5.24 -8.74
CA GLN A 103 15.20 4.34 -7.88
C GLN A 103 15.01 2.88 -8.25
N GLY A 104 13.77 2.43 -8.49
CA GLY A 104 13.49 1.07 -8.96
C GLY A 104 14.22 0.76 -10.26
N THR A 105 14.24 1.70 -11.21
CA THR A 105 15.01 1.58 -12.45
C THR A 105 16.51 1.45 -12.20
N GLN A 106 17.08 2.24 -11.28
CA GLN A 106 18.50 2.15 -10.92
C GLN A 106 18.85 0.79 -10.30
N VAL A 107 17.99 0.27 -9.40
CA VAL A 107 18.18 -1.05 -8.79
C VAL A 107 18.10 -2.16 -9.85
N LEU A 108 17.11 -2.09 -10.76
CA LEU A 108 17.02 -3.04 -11.87
C LEU A 108 18.24 -2.99 -12.79
N GLN A 109 18.76 -1.79 -13.07
CA GLN A 109 20.00 -1.63 -13.84
C GLN A 109 21.21 -2.24 -13.13
N ALA A 110 21.31 -2.09 -11.81
CA ALA A 110 22.37 -2.72 -11.02
C ALA A 110 22.27 -4.25 -11.06
N ILE A 111 21.06 -4.81 -10.82
CA ILE A 111 20.81 -6.26 -10.91
C ILE A 111 21.14 -6.78 -12.31
N ASN A 112 20.67 -6.10 -13.36
CA ASN A 112 20.96 -6.50 -14.74
C ASN A 112 22.46 -6.48 -15.03
N LYS A 113 23.21 -5.53 -14.47
CA LYS A 113 24.66 -5.48 -14.61
C LYS A 113 25.36 -6.60 -13.86
N GLU A 114 24.90 -6.95 -12.67
CA GLU A 114 25.41 -8.08 -11.87
C GLU A 114 25.11 -9.43 -12.52
N MET A 115 23.96 -9.59 -13.17
CA MET A 115 23.61 -10.80 -13.93
C MET A 115 24.30 -10.89 -15.30
N GLY A 116 25.27 -10.01 -15.60
CA GLY A 116 26.05 -10.02 -16.83
C GLY A 116 25.42 -9.30 -18.02
N GLY A 117 24.29 -8.60 -17.82
CA GLY A 117 23.60 -7.86 -18.86
C GLY A 117 23.11 -8.78 -19.99
N ILE A 118 23.11 -8.26 -21.22
CA ILE A 118 22.73 -9.04 -22.41
C ILE A 118 23.75 -10.15 -22.69
N GLU A 119 25.05 -9.86 -22.52
CA GLU A 119 26.13 -10.84 -22.75
C GLU A 119 26.06 -12.02 -21.76
N GLY A 120 25.69 -11.77 -20.50
CA GLY A 120 25.48 -12.81 -19.50
C GLY A 120 24.32 -13.74 -19.86
N VAL A 121 23.21 -13.17 -20.37
CA VAL A 121 22.06 -13.94 -20.84
C VAL A 121 22.39 -14.73 -22.11
N GLU A 122 23.10 -14.13 -23.07
CA GLU A 122 23.57 -14.82 -24.29
C GLU A 122 24.52 -15.98 -23.95
N LYS A 123 25.46 -15.77 -23.02
CA LYS A 123 26.38 -16.81 -22.58
C LYS A 123 25.66 -17.96 -21.87
N LEU A 124 24.69 -17.65 -21.01
CA LEU A 124 23.88 -18.67 -20.32
C LEU A 124 23.05 -19.47 -21.33
N MET A 125 22.46 -18.83 -22.34
CA MET A 125 21.75 -19.53 -23.41
C MET A 125 22.69 -20.45 -24.20
N GLY A 126 23.88 -19.96 -24.58
CA GLY A 126 24.91 -20.76 -25.26
C GLY A 126 25.37 -21.97 -24.44
N GLU A 127 25.70 -21.78 -23.15
CA GLU A 127 26.10 -22.86 -22.24
C GLU A 127 24.98 -23.90 -22.06
N THR A 128 23.70 -23.46 -22.06
CA THR A 128 22.55 -24.37 -21.95
C THR A 128 22.35 -25.18 -23.23
N GLU A 129 22.55 -24.56 -24.39
CA GLU A 129 22.46 -25.21 -25.70
C GLU A 129 23.61 -26.22 -25.89
N GLU A 130 24.83 -25.88 -25.49
CA GLU A 130 25.99 -26.79 -25.47
C GLU A 130 25.79 -27.96 -24.50
N ALA A 131 25.31 -27.71 -23.27
CA ALA A 131 25.03 -28.77 -22.31
C ALA A 131 23.95 -29.75 -22.82
N ARG A 132 22.94 -29.22 -23.53
CA ARG A 132 21.91 -30.04 -24.16
C ARG A 132 22.48 -30.89 -25.29
N ALA A 133 23.32 -30.30 -26.16
CA ALA A 133 23.99 -31.04 -27.22
C ALA A 133 24.89 -32.16 -26.67
N TYR A 134 25.64 -31.88 -25.60
CA TYR A 134 26.47 -32.88 -24.93
C TYR A 134 25.64 -34.00 -24.29
N GLN A 135 24.50 -33.68 -23.68
CA GLN A 135 23.57 -34.69 -23.17
C GLN A 135 22.99 -35.55 -24.29
N GLU A 136 22.63 -34.95 -25.43
CA GLU A 136 22.16 -35.68 -26.61
C GLU A 136 23.27 -36.59 -27.18
N GLU A 137 24.53 -36.13 -27.23
CA GLU A 137 25.69 -36.93 -27.63
C GLU A 137 25.94 -38.11 -26.68
N ILE A 138 25.89 -37.88 -25.35
CA ILE A 138 25.96 -38.97 -24.36
C ILE A 138 24.82 -39.95 -24.58
N SER A 139 23.59 -39.47 -24.73
CA SER A 139 22.42 -40.31 -24.95
C SER A 139 22.57 -41.16 -26.22
N GLN A 140 23.15 -40.59 -27.28
CA GLN A 140 23.40 -41.28 -28.54
C GLN A 140 24.54 -42.30 -28.43
N MET A 141 25.61 -41.98 -27.69
CA MET A 141 26.69 -42.94 -27.38
C MET A 141 26.24 -44.08 -26.48
N LEU A 142 25.34 -43.82 -25.53
CA LEU A 142 24.79 -44.84 -24.64
C LEU A 142 23.83 -45.75 -25.43
N SER A 143 22.94 -45.18 -26.24
CA SER A 143 22.04 -45.93 -27.12
C SER A 143 22.77 -46.69 -28.23
N GLY A 144 23.90 -46.17 -28.72
CA GLY A 144 24.72 -46.85 -29.74
C GLY A 144 25.62 -47.97 -29.22
N ASN A 145 25.83 -48.07 -27.90
CA ASN A 145 26.67 -49.10 -27.27
C ASN A 145 25.86 -50.17 -26.49
N LEU A 146 24.57 -49.97 -26.27
CA LEU A 146 23.71 -51.01 -25.69
C LEU A 146 23.36 -52.06 -26.75
N SER A 147 23.51 -53.34 -26.41
CA SER A 147 22.92 -54.44 -27.17
C SER A 147 21.42 -54.51 -26.87
N ASN A 148 20.62 -55.08 -27.78
CA ASN A 148 19.19 -55.35 -27.52
C ASN A 148 18.98 -56.18 -26.23
N GLN A 149 19.94 -57.05 -25.89
CA GLN A 149 19.91 -57.81 -24.63
C GLN A 149 20.13 -56.94 -23.38
N ASP A 150 20.97 -55.90 -23.47
CA ASP A 150 21.20 -54.98 -22.37
C ASP A 150 19.98 -54.07 -22.16
N GLU A 151 19.27 -53.71 -23.25
CA GLU A 151 18.00 -52.99 -23.16
C GLU A 151 16.90 -53.82 -22.48
N ASP A 152 16.79 -55.10 -22.84
CA ASP A 152 15.85 -56.04 -22.20
C ASP A 152 16.14 -56.21 -20.69
N GLU A 153 17.41 -56.31 -20.29
CA GLU A 153 17.82 -56.41 -18.87
C GLU A 153 17.48 -55.13 -18.08
N VAL A 154 17.68 -53.96 -18.67
CA VAL A 154 17.33 -52.66 -18.06
C VAL A 154 15.81 -52.51 -17.92
N GLU A 155 15.02 -52.96 -18.89
CA GLU A 155 13.56 -52.97 -18.79
C GLU A 155 13.06 -53.89 -17.67
N ASP A 156 13.68 -55.06 -17.49
CA ASP A 156 13.39 -55.99 -16.41
C ASP A 156 13.73 -55.40 -15.03
N GLU A 157 14.87 -54.73 -14.88
CA GLU A 157 15.24 -54.01 -13.65
C GLU A 157 14.28 -52.86 -13.34
N LEU A 158 13.87 -52.09 -14.35
CA LEU A 158 12.87 -51.02 -14.20
C LEU A 158 11.53 -51.59 -13.72
N ALA A 159 11.09 -52.72 -14.30
CA ALA A 159 9.86 -53.39 -13.89
C ALA A 159 9.94 -53.93 -12.45
N ALA A 160 11.11 -54.40 -12.00
CA ALA A 160 11.33 -54.81 -10.62
C ALA A 160 11.22 -53.63 -9.63
N LEU A 161 11.87 -52.49 -9.94
CA LEU A 161 11.81 -51.27 -9.13
C LEU A 161 10.39 -50.67 -9.08
N GLN A 162 9.65 -50.72 -10.18
CA GLN A 162 8.25 -50.32 -10.22
C GLN A 162 7.37 -51.20 -9.32
N ARG A 163 7.57 -52.53 -9.32
CA ARG A 163 6.84 -53.44 -8.43
C ARG A 163 7.18 -53.19 -6.96
N GLU A 164 8.43 -52.86 -6.64
CA GLU A 164 8.88 -52.56 -5.27
C GLU A 164 8.29 -51.24 -4.76
N THR A 165 8.37 -50.17 -5.56
CA THR A 165 7.77 -48.87 -5.23
C THR A 165 6.24 -48.94 -5.13
N GLN A 166 5.59 -49.73 -5.99
CA GLN A 166 4.14 -49.93 -5.95
C GLN A 166 3.71 -50.84 -4.79
N ARG A 167 4.54 -51.80 -4.36
CA ARG A 167 4.35 -52.53 -3.09
C ARG A 167 4.42 -51.60 -1.89
N LEU A 168 5.36 -50.65 -1.87
CA LEU A 168 5.49 -49.65 -0.80
C LEU A 168 4.27 -48.72 -0.69
N GLN A 169 3.67 -48.36 -1.84
CA GLN A 169 2.42 -47.59 -1.86
C GLN A 169 1.17 -48.40 -1.48
N ASN A 170 1.21 -49.73 -1.61
CA ASN A 170 0.12 -50.65 -1.29
C ASN A 170 0.21 -51.28 0.11
N LEU A 171 1.06 -50.76 1.02
CA LEU A 171 0.97 -51.15 2.43
C LEU A 171 -0.38 -50.69 3.00
N PRO A 172 -1.23 -51.59 3.56
CA PRO A 172 -2.48 -51.17 4.19
C PRO A 172 -2.18 -50.23 5.35
N HIS A 173 -2.95 -49.13 5.42
CA HIS A 173 -2.90 -48.17 6.52
C HIS A 173 -2.95 -48.91 7.86
N ALA A 174 -1.91 -48.74 8.69
CA ALA A 174 -1.84 -49.41 9.99
C ALA A 174 -3.13 -49.16 10.79
N PRO A 175 -3.75 -50.19 11.40
CA PRO A 175 -5.03 -50.04 12.08
C PRO A 175 -4.88 -49.09 13.28
N LYS A 176 -5.63 -47.97 13.27
CA LYS A 176 -5.83 -47.11 14.44
C LYS A 176 -6.79 -47.81 15.41
N SER A 177 -6.34 -48.85 16.11
CA SER A 177 -7.11 -49.41 17.23
C SER A 177 -7.01 -48.46 18.43
N LYS A 178 -8.14 -47.88 18.83
CA LYS A 178 -8.26 -47.15 20.11
C LYS A 178 -7.86 -48.09 21.25
N LEU A 179 -6.82 -47.73 21.97
CA LEU A 179 -6.45 -48.38 23.23
C LEU A 179 -7.61 -48.20 24.24
N PRO A 180 -7.94 -49.22 25.04
CA PRO A 180 -9.06 -49.14 25.98
C PRO A 180 -8.76 -48.12 27.10
N GLU A 181 -9.68 -47.17 27.28
CA GLU A 181 -9.69 -46.24 28.41
C GLU A 181 -9.90 -47.03 29.72
N ARG A 182 -8.87 -47.07 30.56
CA ARG A 182 -9.03 -47.46 31.96
C ARG A 182 -9.64 -46.29 32.71
N GLN A 183 -10.92 -46.43 33.07
CA GLN A 183 -11.60 -45.56 34.03
C GLN A 183 -10.91 -45.68 35.40
N ASN A 184 -10.33 -44.58 35.86
CA ASN A 184 -9.99 -44.38 37.27
C ASN A 184 -10.63 -43.06 37.70
N GLU A 185 -11.79 -43.16 38.35
CA GLU A 185 -12.40 -42.05 39.08
C GLU A 185 -11.76 -41.94 40.47
N GLU A 186 -11.29 -40.73 40.74
CA GLU A 186 -11.31 -39.99 42.02
C GLU A 186 -10.47 -40.48 43.22
N GLN A 187 -9.45 -39.66 43.54
CA GLN A 187 -8.91 -39.24 44.86
C GLN A 187 -7.40 -38.96 44.63
N SER A 188 -6.82 -37.76 44.78
CA SER A 188 -7.11 -36.62 45.65
C SER A 188 -6.32 -35.43 45.09
N GLN A 189 -6.94 -34.27 44.89
CA GLN A 189 -6.22 -33.02 44.61
C GLN A 189 -6.35 -32.04 45.78
N GLU A 190 -5.17 -31.70 46.29
CA GLU A 190 -4.71 -30.35 46.62
C GLU A 190 -5.50 -29.54 47.66
N ILE A 191 -4.96 -29.62 48.88
CA ILE A 191 -5.04 -28.58 49.89
C ILE A 191 -4.40 -27.30 49.32
N GLN A 192 -5.23 -26.31 48.99
CA GLN A 192 -4.82 -24.92 48.85
C GLN A 192 -4.59 -24.32 50.25
N TYR A 193 -3.37 -23.83 50.51
CA TYR A 193 -3.16 -22.70 51.41
C TYR A 193 -2.64 -21.55 50.56
N GLN A 194 -3.50 -20.54 50.33
CA GLN A 194 -3.03 -19.19 50.08
C GLN A 194 -2.80 -18.52 51.44
N GLU A 195 -1.70 -17.79 51.59
CA GLU A 195 -1.72 -16.33 51.59
C GLU A 195 -0.40 -15.74 52.08
N GLY A 196 -0.03 -14.62 51.45
CA GLY A 196 0.46 -13.46 52.20
C GLY A 196 1.96 -13.19 52.13
N GLY A 197 2.33 -12.06 51.55
CA GLY A 197 3.57 -11.39 51.93
C GLY A 197 4.28 -10.56 50.86
N LYS A 198 3.64 -9.48 50.40
CA LYS A 198 4.39 -8.35 49.81
C LYS A 198 5.24 -7.69 50.90
N THR A 199 6.55 -7.57 50.71
CA THR A 199 7.35 -6.50 51.33
C THR A 199 8.41 -5.97 50.35
N LYS A 200 8.42 -4.64 50.23
CA LYS A 200 9.19 -3.79 49.34
C LYS A 200 10.65 -3.63 49.79
N ALA A 201 11.58 -3.46 48.84
CA ALA A 201 12.67 -2.47 48.84
C ALA A 201 13.38 -2.54 47.48
N GLN A 202 13.16 -1.57 46.59
CA GLN A 202 14.09 -0.45 46.34
C GLN A 202 15.46 -0.87 45.78
N SER A 203 15.66 -0.61 44.48
CA SER A 203 16.76 0.25 44.01
C SER A 203 16.53 0.64 42.55
N ALA A 204 16.29 1.93 42.34
CA ALA A 204 16.37 2.60 41.06
C ALA A 204 17.87 2.93 40.76
N ILE A 205 18.31 2.77 39.50
CA ILE A 205 19.27 3.54 38.63
C ILE A 205 20.49 4.23 39.33
N PRO A 206 21.69 4.46 38.71
CA PRO A 206 21.97 4.59 37.27
C PRO A 206 23.38 4.18 36.76
N ALA A 207 23.58 4.17 35.43
CA ALA A 207 24.70 4.78 34.69
C ALA A 207 24.57 4.45 33.19
#